data_AF-A0A7J3P4Y1-F1
#
_entry.id   AF-A0A7J3P4Y1-F1
#
_cell.length_a   1.000
_cell.length_b   1.000
_cell.length_c   1.000
_cell.angle_alpha   90.00
_cell.angle_beta   90.00
_cell.angle_gamma   90.00
#
_symmetry.space_group_name_H-M   'P 1'
#
loop_
_entity.id
_entity.type
_entity.pdbx_description
1 polymer ?
#
loop_
_entity_poly.entity_id
_entity_poly.type
_entity_poly.pdbx_seq_one_letter_code
_entity_poly.pdbx_strand_id
1 'polypeptide(L)'
;MTGYLRERGFVRRKCRVCGKHFWTLDPERDNCNEAPCVPYEFIGNAPTNRSFTLDGMRDAFIGFFEEHDHTPIDPYPVVPRWRRDLFLVSASIVDFQPHVTSGLMEPPANPLVVSQPCIRLVDVDKVGLTLGRHMTVFEMGGAHAFNFP
;
A
#
# COMPACT_ATOMS: atom_id res chain seq x y z
N MET A 1 -9.65 -14.98 -1.35
CA MET A 1 -8.22 -14.59 -1.25
C MET A 1 -7.30 -15.72 -0.79
N THR A 2 -7.63 -16.52 0.23
CA THR A 2 -6.77 -17.65 0.68
C THR A 2 -6.68 -18.83 -0.30
N GLY A 3 -7.70 -19.05 -1.14
CA GLY A 3 -7.68 -20.06 -2.22
C GLY A 3 -6.55 -19.80 -3.23
N TYR A 4 -6.51 -18.58 -3.78
CA TYR A 4 -5.45 -18.12 -4.69
C TYR A 4 -4.04 -18.37 -4.15
N LEU A 5 -3.79 -18.08 -2.87
CA LEU A 5 -2.47 -18.30 -2.27
C LEU A 5 -2.09 -19.79 -2.27
N ARG A 6 -3.01 -20.68 -1.91
CA ARG A 6 -2.77 -22.13 -1.89
C ARG A 6 -2.59 -22.69 -3.31
N GLU A 7 -3.41 -22.25 -4.24
CA GLU A 7 -3.32 -22.62 -5.67
C GLU A 7 -1.96 -22.21 -6.27
N ARG A 8 -1.41 -21.09 -5.82
CA ARG A 8 -0.06 -20.62 -6.19
C ARG A 8 1.07 -21.24 -5.36
N GLY A 9 0.79 -22.23 -4.51
CA GLY A 9 1.79 -22.96 -3.74
C GLY A 9 2.29 -22.27 -2.47
N PHE A 10 1.68 -21.15 -2.05
CA PHE A 10 2.05 -20.53 -0.79
C PHE A 10 1.62 -21.40 0.39
N VAL A 11 2.52 -21.55 1.36
CA VAL A 11 2.24 -22.19 2.65
C VAL A 11 2.09 -21.13 3.74
N ARG A 12 1.14 -21.38 4.66
CA ARG A 12 0.94 -20.53 5.84
C ARG A 12 1.83 -21.05 6.97
N ARG A 13 2.69 -20.18 7.50
CA ARG A 13 3.63 -20.48 8.59
C ARG A 13 3.39 -19.52 9.77
N LYS A 14 4.00 -19.83 10.91
CA LYS A 14 4.01 -18.98 12.11
C LYS A 14 5.44 -18.54 12.39
N CYS A 15 5.67 -17.24 12.50
CA CYS A 15 6.99 -16.67 12.75
C CYS A 15 7.52 -17.12 14.12
N ARG A 16 8.72 -17.68 14.17
CA ARG A 16 9.39 -18.11 15.40
C ARG A 16 9.67 -16.95 16.36
N VAL A 17 9.86 -15.73 15.84
CA VAL A 17 10.23 -14.55 16.63
C VAL A 17 9.01 -13.85 17.22
N CYS A 18 8.07 -13.40 16.37
CA CYS A 18 6.91 -12.60 16.81
C CYS A 18 5.61 -13.40 16.96
N GLY A 19 5.58 -14.68 16.57
CA GLY A 19 4.38 -15.52 16.65
C GLY A 19 3.25 -15.19 15.66
N LYS A 20 3.40 -14.15 14.82
CA LYS A 20 2.43 -13.82 13.77
C LYS A 20 2.43 -14.87 12.66
N HIS A 21 1.26 -15.07 12.04
CA HIS A 21 1.15 -15.91 10.86
C HIS A 21 1.53 -15.13 9.60
N PHE A 22 2.21 -15.78 8.67
CA PHE A 22 2.59 -15.22 7.38
C PHE A 22 2.47 -16.28 6.28
N TRP A 23 2.49 -15.84 5.03
CA TRP A 23 2.47 -16.70 3.84
C TRP A 23 3.81 -16.62 3.12
N THR A 24 4.29 -17.76 2.61
CA THR A 24 5.59 -17.86 1.94
C THR A 24 5.56 -18.94 0.87
N LEU A 25 6.32 -18.75 -0.22
CA LEU A 25 6.60 -19.81 -1.20
C LEU A 25 7.73 -20.73 -0.74
N ASP A 26 8.61 -20.23 0.12
CA ASP A 26 9.67 -21.03 0.74
C ASP A 26 9.06 -21.84 1.90
N PRO A 27 8.97 -23.18 1.78
CA PRO A 27 8.38 -24.01 2.82
C PRO A 27 9.25 -24.06 4.07
N GLU A 28 10.56 -23.84 3.98
CA GLU A 28 11.46 -23.95 5.13
C GLU A 28 11.55 -22.65 5.94
N ARG A 29 10.99 -21.55 5.43
CA ARG A 29 11.00 -20.26 6.12
C ARG A 29 10.24 -20.31 7.44
N ASP A 30 10.93 -19.93 8.52
CA ASP A 30 10.43 -19.92 9.89
C ASP A 30 10.21 -18.52 10.50
N ASN A 31 10.43 -17.45 9.71
CA ASN A 31 10.29 -16.06 10.12
C ASN A 31 9.49 -15.23 9.10
N CYS A 32 8.88 -14.13 9.53
CA CYS A 32 7.97 -13.32 8.70
C CYS A 32 8.66 -12.31 7.76
N ASN A 33 10.00 -12.28 7.71
CA ASN A 33 10.77 -11.32 6.92
C ASN A 33 10.46 -9.82 7.18
N GLU A 34 9.91 -9.51 8.36
CA GLU A 34 9.52 -8.16 8.75
C GLU A 34 10.44 -7.69 9.89
N ALA A 35 10.91 -6.44 9.83
CA ALA A 35 11.63 -5.84 10.95
C ALA A 35 10.67 -5.70 12.16
N PRO A 36 11.09 -6.03 13.39
CA PRO A 36 12.47 -6.32 13.82
C PRO A 36 12.85 -7.82 13.80
N CYS A 37 12.00 -8.72 13.31
CA CYS A 37 12.30 -10.16 13.29
C CYS A 37 13.48 -10.51 12.36
N VAL A 38 13.65 -9.74 11.29
CA VAL A 38 14.75 -9.87 10.31
C VAL A 38 15.29 -8.47 9.99
N PRO A 39 16.61 -8.26 9.92
CA PRO A 39 17.19 -7.00 9.48
C PRO A 39 16.93 -6.74 7.98
N TYR A 40 17.19 -5.52 7.51
CA TYR A 40 17.07 -5.20 6.09
C TYR A 40 18.26 -5.77 5.30
N GLU A 41 17.96 -6.65 4.34
CA GLU A 41 18.96 -7.27 3.46
C GLU A 41 19.15 -6.49 2.15
N PHE A 42 18.26 -5.55 1.83
CA PHE A 42 18.27 -4.84 0.54
C PHE A 42 19.25 -3.66 0.47
N ILE A 43 19.86 -3.26 1.58
CA ILE A 43 20.82 -2.15 1.62
C ILE A 43 22.13 -2.63 0.99
N GLY A 44 22.48 -2.08 -0.16
CA GLY A 44 23.62 -2.54 -0.97
C GLY A 44 23.31 -3.75 -1.86
N ASN A 45 22.08 -4.30 -1.79
CA ASN A 45 21.62 -5.42 -2.59
C ASN A 45 20.18 -5.15 -3.07
N ALA A 46 20.05 -4.38 -4.15
CA ALA A 46 18.74 -3.94 -4.63
C ALA A 46 17.83 -5.14 -4.97
N PRO A 47 16.55 -5.14 -4.53
CA PRO A 47 15.64 -6.25 -4.77
C PRO A 47 15.03 -6.22 -6.19
N THR A 48 15.30 -5.16 -6.95
CA THR A 48 14.81 -4.95 -8.32
C THR A 48 15.95 -5.01 -9.32
N ASN A 49 15.66 -5.49 -10.53
CA ASN A 49 16.65 -5.58 -11.62
C ASN A 49 17.04 -4.21 -12.20
N ARG A 50 16.35 -3.14 -11.81
CA ARG A 50 16.63 -1.76 -12.20
C ARG A 50 16.29 -0.79 -11.08
N SER A 51 16.95 0.36 -11.08
CA SER A 51 16.61 1.50 -10.22
C SER A 51 15.44 2.30 -10.79
N PHE A 52 14.65 2.91 -9.92
CA PHE A 52 13.56 3.79 -10.30
C PHE A 52 13.74 5.18 -9.67
N THR A 53 13.35 6.22 -10.39
CA THR A 53 13.03 7.53 -9.79
C THR A 53 11.64 7.46 -9.15
N LEU A 54 11.28 8.47 -8.35
CA LEU A 54 9.92 8.55 -7.80
C LEU A 54 8.86 8.55 -8.92
N ASP A 55 9.06 9.41 -9.93
CA ASP A 55 8.14 9.50 -11.07
C ASP A 55 8.12 8.19 -11.86
N GLY A 56 9.28 7.58 -12.13
CA GLY A 56 9.34 6.32 -12.86
C GLY A 56 8.68 5.15 -12.12
N MET A 57 8.71 5.13 -10.78
CA MET A 57 7.96 4.16 -9.99
C MET A 57 6.46 4.44 -10.00
N ARG A 58 6.06 5.72 -9.95
CA ARG A 58 4.66 6.15 -10.06
C ARG A 58 4.05 5.70 -11.38
N ASP A 59 4.74 5.98 -12.49
CA ASP A 59 4.29 5.62 -13.84
C ASP A 59 4.22 4.09 -14.00
N ALA A 60 5.20 3.36 -13.48
CA ALA A 60 5.19 1.90 -13.52
C ALA A 60 4.03 1.29 -12.72
N PHE A 61 3.70 1.86 -11.55
CA PHE A 61 2.58 1.41 -10.72
C PHE A 61 1.23 1.71 -11.41
N ILE A 62 1.02 2.94 -11.87
CA ILE A 62 -0.24 3.35 -12.53
C ILE A 62 -0.42 2.58 -13.84
N GLY A 63 0.60 2.54 -14.69
CA GLY A 63 0.54 1.87 -15.99
C GLY A 63 0.25 0.37 -15.87
N PHE A 64 0.81 -0.31 -14.86
CA PHE A 64 0.49 -1.72 -14.61
C PHE A 64 -1.00 -1.92 -14.36
N PHE A 65 -1.63 -1.10 -13.52
CA PHE A 65 -3.05 -1.25 -13.21
C PHE A 65 -3.95 -0.76 -14.35
N GLU A 66 -3.53 0.25 -15.11
CA GLU A 66 -4.21 0.70 -16.32
C GLU A 66 -4.30 -0.39 -17.38
N GLU A 67 -3.19 -1.12 -17.63
CA GLU A 67 -3.16 -2.28 -18.52
C GLU A 67 -4.06 -3.45 -18.03
N HIS A 68 -4.48 -3.42 -16.76
CA HIS A 68 -5.37 -4.41 -16.13
C HIS A 68 -6.73 -3.80 -15.76
N ASP A 69 -7.26 -2.95 -16.64
CA ASP A 69 -8.62 -2.40 -16.60
C ASP A 69 -8.95 -1.49 -15.40
N HIS A 70 -7.94 -0.98 -14.68
CA HIS A 70 -8.17 0.05 -13.66
C HIS A 70 -8.08 1.42 -14.31
N THR A 71 -9.05 2.29 -14.06
CA THR A 71 -8.99 3.66 -14.58
C THR A 71 -8.03 4.51 -13.74
N PRO A 72 -6.98 5.12 -14.31
CA PRO A 72 -6.16 6.09 -13.59
C PRO A 72 -6.96 7.32 -13.22
N ILE A 73 -6.74 7.84 -12.01
CA ILE A 73 -7.32 9.11 -11.58
C ILE A 73 -6.23 10.04 -11.02
N ASP A 74 -6.48 11.34 -11.10
CA ASP A 74 -5.62 12.34 -10.46
C ASP A 74 -5.70 12.25 -8.93
N PRO A 75 -4.58 12.53 -8.22
CA PRO A 75 -4.58 12.57 -6.77
C PRO A 75 -5.42 13.73 -6.24
N TYR A 76 -6.01 13.51 -5.06
CA TYR A 76 -6.77 14.49 -4.31
C TYR A 76 -5.83 15.38 -3.49
N PRO A 77 -6.27 16.59 -3.08
CA PRO A 77 -5.47 17.44 -2.21
C PRO A 77 -5.28 16.80 -0.84
N VAL A 78 -4.11 17.00 -0.23
CA VAL A 78 -3.78 16.49 1.12
C VAL A 78 -4.70 17.03 2.23
N VAL A 79 -5.42 18.12 1.97
CA VAL A 79 -6.46 18.66 2.85
C VAL A 79 -7.83 18.20 2.33
N PRO A 80 -8.55 17.33 3.05
CA PRO A 80 -9.73 16.68 2.51
C PRO A 80 -10.96 17.58 2.62
N ARG A 81 -11.22 18.37 1.55
CA ARG A 81 -12.32 19.35 1.51
C ARG A 81 -13.73 18.74 1.49
N TRP A 82 -13.83 17.45 1.18
CA TRP A 82 -15.08 16.70 1.06
C TRP A 82 -15.60 16.11 2.37
N ARG A 83 -14.82 16.17 3.46
CA ARG A 83 -15.17 15.61 4.78
C ARG A 83 -14.79 16.57 5.91
N ARG A 84 -15.29 16.30 7.12
CA ARG A 84 -15.13 17.20 8.30
C ARG A 84 -14.54 16.52 9.54
N ASP A 85 -14.34 15.21 9.48
CA ASP A 85 -13.88 14.37 10.57
C ASP A 85 -12.35 14.14 10.56
N LEU A 86 -11.68 14.44 9.44
CA LEU A 86 -10.22 14.39 9.30
C LEU A 86 -9.67 15.72 8.80
N PHE A 87 -8.48 16.08 9.28
CA PHE A 87 -7.75 17.28 8.83
C PHE A 87 -6.87 17.03 7.61
N LEU A 88 -6.38 15.79 7.43
CA LEU A 88 -5.39 15.43 6.41
C LEU A 88 -5.70 14.06 5.79
N VAL A 89 -5.33 13.88 4.52
CA VAL A 89 -5.39 12.59 3.82
C VAL A 89 -4.25 11.70 4.32
N SER A 90 -4.56 10.59 5.00
CA SER A 90 -3.57 9.67 5.58
C SER A 90 -3.42 8.33 4.84
N ALA A 91 -4.30 8.08 3.87
CA ALA A 91 -4.33 6.91 3.01
C ALA A 91 -5.19 7.21 1.76
N SER A 92 -4.94 6.54 0.64
CA SER A 92 -5.71 6.76 -0.60
C SER A 92 -7.21 6.45 -0.46
N ILE A 93 -7.61 5.55 0.44
CA ILE A 93 -9.05 5.28 0.67
C ILE A 93 -9.80 6.49 1.29
N VAL A 94 -9.10 7.44 1.91
CA VAL A 94 -9.68 8.64 2.53
C VAL A 94 -10.37 9.53 1.50
N ASP A 95 -9.92 9.48 0.25
CA ASP A 95 -10.46 10.26 -0.87
C ASP A 95 -11.92 9.91 -1.17
N PHE A 96 -12.28 8.65 -0.92
CA PHE A 96 -13.60 8.10 -1.22
C PHE A 96 -14.51 8.02 0.01
N GLN A 97 -13.95 8.24 1.20
CA GLN A 97 -14.69 8.18 2.45
C GLN A 97 -15.34 9.53 2.83
N PRO A 98 -16.52 9.51 3.48
CA PRO A 98 -17.35 8.33 3.72
C PRO A 98 -18.27 7.97 2.54
N HIS A 99 -18.57 8.93 1.66
CA HIS A 99 -19.72 8.88 0.75
C HIS A 99 -19.68 7.74 -0.26
N VAL A 100 -18.53 7.46 -0.87
CA VAL A 100 -18.40 6.34 -1.83
C VAL A 100 -18.41 5.01 -1.10
N THR A 101 -17.65 4.93 0.00
CA THR A 101 -17.60 3.69 0.81
C THR A 101 -18.92 3.31 1.45
N SER A 102 -19.83 4.27 1.66
CA SER A 102 -21.19 4.01 2.14
C SER A 102 -22.21 3.77 1.02
N GLY A 103 -21.81 3.88 -0.25
CA GLY A 103 -22.72 3.79 -1.40
C GLY A 103 -23.65 4.99 -1.59
N LEU A 104 -23.37 6.13 -0.94
CA LEU A 104 -24.13 7.38 -1.12
C LEU A 104 -23.72 8.13 -2.41
N MET A 105 -22.54 7.81 -2.95
CA MET A 105 -22.00 8.40 -4.16
C MET A 105 -21.24 7.33 -4.94
N GLU A 106 -21.30 7.40 -6.27
CA GLU A 106 -20.51 6.53 -7.13
C GLU A 106 -19.02 6.89 -7.07
N PRO A 107 -18.10 5.91 -7.15
CA PRO A 107 -16.69 6.21 -7.33
C PRO A 107 -16.45 6.86 -8.71
N PRO A 108 -15.36 7.63 -8.87
CA PRO A 108 -15.04 8.25 -10.18
C PRO A 108 -14.77 7.21 -11.28
N ALA A 109 -14.35 6.00 -10.90
CA ALA A 109 -14.25 4.82 -11.75
C ALA A 109 -14.25 3.54 -10.88
N ASN A 110 -14.51 2.37 -11.47
CA ASN A 110 -14.51 1.11 -10.73
C ASN A 110 -14.13 -0.08 -11.63
N PRO A 111 -12.95 -0.69 -11.48
CA PRO A 111 -11.90 -0.34 -10.51
C PRO A 111 -11.10 0.90 -10.93
N LEU A 112 -10.38 1.50 -9.97
CA LEU A 112 -9.54 2.69 -10.19
C LEU A 112 -8.13 2.52 -9.62
N VAL A 113 -7.18 3.31 -10.12
CA VAL A 113 -5.82 3.40 -9.57
C VAL A 113 -5.39 4.86 -9.36
N VAL A 114 -4.71 5.14 -8.24
CA VAL A 114 -4.21 6.47 -7.88
C VAL A 114 -2.86 6.38 -7.16
N SER A 115 -1.98 7.37 -7.33
CA SER A 115 -0.82 7.61 -6.45
C SER A 115 -1.12 8.82 -5.57
N GLN A 116 -1.66 8.58 -4.37
CA GLN A 116 -2.19 9.65 -3.51
C GLN A 116 -1.11 10.17 -2.53
N PRO A 117 -0.74 11.47 -2.57
CA PRO A 117 0.04 12.09 -1.52
C PRO A 117 -0.71 12.02 -0.18
N CYS A 118 -0.05 11.46 0.83
CA CYS A 118 -0.59 11.24 2.16
C CYS A 118 0.30 11.91 3.21
N ILE A 119 -0.33 12.38 4.28
CA ILE A 119 0.36 12.92 5.46
C ILE A 119 -0.01 12.09 6.69
N ARG A 120 1.01 11.60 7.41
CA ARG A 120 0.88 10.93 8.71
C ARG A 120 1.79 11.59 9.73
N LEU A 121 1.17 12.13 10.78
CA LEU A 121 1.88 12.79 11.88
C LEU A 121 2.05 11.87 13.10
N VAL A 122 1.39 10.72 13.12
CA VAL A 122 1.42 9.75 14.24
C VAL A 122 2.78 9.09 14.44
N ASP A 123 3.62 9.05 13.41
CA ASP A 123 4.95 8.45 13.41
C ASP A 123 6.07 9.50 13.29
N VAL A 124 5.78 10.77 13.57
CA VAL A 124 6.73 11.89 13.39
C VAL A 124 8.01 11.71 14.21
N ASP A 125 7.89 11.13 15.40
CA ASP A 125 8.99 10.79 16.31
C ASP A 125 9.95 9.73 15.73
N LYS A 126 9.49 8.94 14.76
CA LYS A 126 10.29 7.88 14.12
C LYS A 126 10.98 8.35 12.85
N VAL A 127 10.58 9.50 12.30
CA VAL A 127 11.15 10.05 11.06
C VAL A 127 12.63 10.34 11.26
N GLY A 128 13.47 9.85 10.34
CA GLY A 128 14.93 9.92 10.44
C GLY A 128 15.58 8.86 11.32
N LEU A 129 14.86 8.26 12.28
CA LEU A 129 15.42 7.25 13.20
C LEU A 129 15.38 5.83 12.68
N THR A 130 14.47 5.53 11.74
CA THR A 130 14.20 4.16 11.29
C THR A 130 14.69 3.89 9.88
N LEU A 131 15.91 4.35 9.56
CA LEU A 131 16.53 4.17 8.25
C LEU A 131 15.62 4.58 7.08
N GLY A 132 14.94 5.72 7.22
CA GLY A 132 14.11 6.31 6.16
C GLY A 132 12.75 5.64 5.90
N ARG A 133 12.38 4.57 6.63
CA ARG A 133 11.09 3.89 6.39
C ARG A 133 9.85 4.66 6.85
N HIS A 134 10.00 5.61 7.77
CA HIS A 134 8.92 6.50 8.21
C HIS A 134 9.15 7.89 7.62
N MET A 135 8.09 8.42 7.03
CA MET A 135 8.02 9.77 6.47
C MET A 135 6.73 10.43 6.95
N THR A 136 6.75 11.75 7.13
CA THR A 136 5.51 12.50 7.39
C THR A 136 4.67 12.63 6.13
N VAL A 137 5.31 12.81 4.97
CA VAL A 137 4.67 12.93 3.65
C VAL A 137 5.18 11.80 2.75
N PHE A 138 4.29 11.08 2.11
CA PHE A 138 4.62 9.99 1.20
C PHE A 138 3.50 9.79 0.18
N GLU A 139 3.81 9.16 -0.95
CA GLU A 139 2.78 8.74 -1.91
C GLU A 139 2.31 7.31 -1.62
N MET A 140 1.00 7.13 -1.54
CA MET A 140 0.36 5.83 -1.38
C MET A 140 -0.31 5.43 -2.68
N GLY A 141 0.24 4.41 -3.35
CA GLY A 141 -0.45 3.72 -4.43
C GLY A 141 -1.74 3.06 -3.92
N GLY A 142 -2.86 3.32 -4.56
CA GLY A 142 -4.16 2.74 -4.25
C GLY A 142 -4.84 2.22 -5.50
N ALA A 143 -4.95 0.90 -5.62
CA ALA A 143 -5.84 0.23 -6.57
C ALA A 143 -7.12 -0.15 -5.82
N HIS A 144 -8.23 0.52 -6.13
CA HIS A 144 -9.49 0.40 -5.39
C HIS A 144 -10.58 -0.20 -6.26
N ALA A 145 -11.34 -1.12 -5.68
CA ALA A 145 -12.55 -1.70 -6.26
C ALA A 145 -13.68 -1.63 -5.23
N PHE A 146 -14.80 -1.03 -5.61
CA PHE A 146 -15.97 -0.83 -4.77
C PHE A 146 -17.03 -1.86 -5.14
N ASN A 147 -17.24 -2.86 -4.30
CA ASN A 147 -18.20 -3.93 -4.55
C ASN A 147 -19.50 -3.64 -3.82
N PHE A 148 -20.61 -3.57 -4.55
CA PHE A 148 -21.95 -3.40 -4.00
C PHE A 148 -22.71 -4.74 -3.98
N PRO A 149 -23.70 -4.92 -3.08
CA PRO A 149 -24.53 -6.13 -3.01
C PRO A 149 -25.30 -6.44 -4.30
#